data_AF-A0A7K2EC49-F1
#
_entry.id   AF-A0A7K2EC49-F1
#
_cell.length_a   1.000
_cell.length_b   1.000
_cell.length_c   1.000
_cell.angle_alpha   90.00
_cell.angle_beta   90.00
_cell.angle_gamma   90.00
#
_symmetry.space_group_name_H-M   'P 1'
#
loop_
_entity.id
_entity.type
_entity.pdbx_description
1 polymer ?
#
loop_
_entity_poly.entity_id
_entity_poly.type
_entity_poly.pdbx_seq_one_letter_code
_entity_poly.pdbx_strand_id
1 'polypeptide(L)'
;MADDNNNAESRSAPERPVGGQDERPVPTTADVFGGRRQESSEQAAGRVARIMATRPKLGNIQESLALILVLAGLVIFFAIKAEFFWSRDNIVNILQTMAPVGIIAMPATLLLVAGQVDLSVGSGAGIVGMMAAIAQTATASTITTYGMGLGVTEAILIAIGTMFVVGGMNSFFVTGLGLNSIITTLGTLAVWRGLTKVLGTGQTVRMNEFGALGSSRPVANIPLAVFIFAGVVILFVCLLRYTVYGRALYAIGASPEAARLAGIRVRRYITYGFILSGLMIGLAGLIRLSQVGSQSLNTG
;
A
#
# COMPACT_ATOMS: atom_id res chain seq x y z
N MET A 1 39.58 -59.97 79.86
CA MET A 1 39.54 -60.06 78.39
C MET A 1 39.84 -58.67 77.86
N ALA A 2 41.07 -58.33 77.43
CA ALA A 2 42.12 -59.21 76.90
C ALA A 2 41.66 -59.88 75.58
N ASP A 3 42.30 -59.78 74.40
CA ASP A 3 43.53 -59.10 73.93
C ASP A 3 43.36 -58.79 72.39
N ASP A 4 44.27 -58.20 71.58
CA ASP A 4 45.67 -57.78 71.81
C ASP A 4 46.17 -56.62 70.90
N ASN A 5 47.23 -55.97 71.39
CA ASN A 5 48.40 -55.31 70.78
C ASN A 5 48.81 -55.68 69.32
N ASN A 6 49.09 -54.67 68.45
CA ASN A 6 50.20 -54.76 67.45
C ASN A 6 50.62 -53.40 66.82
N ASN A 7 51.80 -53.42 66.18
CA ASN A 7 52.56 -52.35 65.51
C ASN A 7 51.73 -51.29 64.75
N ALA A 8 51.97 -49.98 64.83
CA ALA A 8 53.24 -49.21 64.77
C ALA A 8 53.78 -48.96 63.34
N GLU A 9 53.33 -47.85 62.72
CA GLU A 9 54.08 -47.14 61.68
C GLU A 9 54.47 -45.74 62.16
N SER A 10 55.67 -45.30 61.77
CA SER A 10 56.17 -43.94 62.00
C SER A 10 55.81 -43.02 60.84
N ARG A 11 55.24 -41.85 61.14
CA ARG A 11 55.46 -40.62 60.35
C ARG A 11 55.34 -39.36 61.20
N SER A 12 56.19 -38.40 60.86
CA SER A 12 56.29 -37.03 61.38
C SER A 12 54.96 -36.30 61.50
N ALA A 13 54.83 -35.46 62.54
CA ALA A 13 53.78 -34.46 62.61
C ALA A 13 53.89 -33.51 61.39
N PRO A 14 52.80 -33.27 60.64
CA PRO A 14 52.80 -32.26 59.58
C PRO A 14 52.84 -30.86 60.22
N GLU A 15 53.76 -30.03 59.76
CA GLU A 15 53.87 -28.64 60.17
C GLU A 15 52.59 -27.87 59.78
N ARG A 16 52.20 -26.88 60.59
CA ARG A 16 51.05 -26.01 60.24
C ARG A 16 51.42 -25.21 59.00
N PRO A 17 50.62 -25.23 57.92
CA PRO A 17 50.90 -24.43 56.73
C PRO A 17 51.01 -22.94 57.08
N VAL A 18 52.16 -22.35 56.80
CA VAL A 18 52.40 -20.91 56.86
C VAL A 18 52.14 -20.34 55.46
N GLY A 19 51.30 -19.31 55.38
CA GLY A 19 50.98 -18.61 54.13
C GLY A 19 49.54 -18.82 53.68
N GLY A 20 48.98 -17.80 53.01
CA GLY A 20 47.56 -17.73 52.66
C GLY A 20 46.74 -16.95 53.69
N GLN A 21 46.99 -15.64 53.79
CA GLN A 21 45.91 -14.75 54.22
C GLN A 21 44.83 -14.81 53.13
N ASP A 22 43.56 -14.93 53.52
CA ASP A 22 42.43 -14.99 52.59
C ASP A 22 42.14 -13.58 52.05
N GLU A 23 43.06 -13.06 51.22
CA GLU A 23 42.99 -11.77 50.53
C GLU A 23 41.91 -11.78 49.44
N ARG A 24 40.66 -11.93 49.88
CA ARG A 24 39.50 -11.50 49.09
C ARG A 24 39.65 -10.00 48.90
N PRO A 25 39.84 -9.49 47.68
CA PRO A 25 40.10 -8.07 47.48
C PRO A 25 38.94 -7.26 48.06
N VAL A 26 39.25 -6.35 48.98
CA VAL A 26 38.24 -5.44 49.55
C VAL A 26 37.65 -4.66 48.38
N PRO A 27 36.34 -4.79 48.09
CA PRO A 27 35.76 -4.21 46.88
C PRO A 27 35.96 -2.70 46.93
N THR A 28 36.60 -2.17 45.89
CA THR A 28 36.97 -0.76 45.87
C THR A 28 35.72 0.11 45.83
N THR A 29 35.85 1.39 46.19
CA THR A 29 34.75 2.34 46.04
C THR A 29 34.25 2.41 44.59
N ALA A 30 35.12 2.20 43.60
CA ALA A 30 34.72 2.11 42.20
C ALA A 30 33.79 0.91 41.94
N ASP A 31 34.08 -0.27 42.50
CA ASP A 31 33.25 -1.47 42.33
C ASP A 31 31.87 -1.31 42.97
N VAL A 32 31.83 -0.82 44.22
CA VAL A 32 30.60 -0.66 45.01
C VAL A 32 29.68 0.43 44.43
N PHE A 33 30.24 1.53 43.91
CA PHE A 33 29.45 2.57 43.25
C PHE A 33 29.16 2.28 41.76
N GLY A 34 30.00 1.49 41.08
CA GLY A 34 29.82 1.05 39.70
C GLY A 34 28.68 0.04 39.56
N GLY A 35 28.74 -1.08 40.30
CA GLY A 35 27.74 -2.14 40.24
C GLY A 35 26.32 -1.64 40.52
N ARG A 36 26.15 -0.85 41.60
CA ARG A 36 24.83 -0.26 41.95
C ARG A 36 24.29 0.70 40.88
N ARG A 37 25.15 1.36 40.10
CA ARG A 37 24.72 2.20 38.97
C ARG A 37 24.29 1.36 37.76
N GLN A 38 24.99 0.27 37.46
CA GLN A 38 24.59 -0.64 36.38
C GLN A 38 23.30 -1.41 36.73
N GLU A 39 23.19 -1.99 37.92
CA GLU A 39 21.97 -2.69 38.36
C GLU A 39 20.75 -1.76 38.33
N SER A 40 20.88 -0.52 38.83
CA SER A 40 19.76 0.43 38.80
C SER A 40 19.42 0.91 37.37
N SER A 41 20.39 1.04 36.47
CA SER A 41 20.13 1.42 35.08
C SER A 41 19.49 0.29 34.26
N GLU A 42 19.90 -0.96 34.46
CA GLU A 42 19.27 -2.13 33.83
C GLU A 42 17.88 -2.41 34.38
N GLN A 43 17.67 -2.29 35.70
CA GLN A 43 16.34 -2.41 36.31
C GLN A 43 15.41 -1.26 35.90
N ALA A 44 15.92 -0.04 35.74
CA ALA A 44 15.17 1.08 35.19
C ALA A 44 14.82 0.86 33.71
N ALA A 45 15.77 0.42 32.88
CA ALA A 45 15.54 0.09 31.47
C ALA A 45 14.51 -1.04 31.33
N GLY A 46 14.61 -2.10 32.13
CA GLY A 46 13.65 -3.20 32.17
C GLY A 46 12.25 -2.77 32.63
N ARG A 47 12.15 -1.84 33.59
CA ARG A 47 10.86 -1.22 33.98
C ARG A 47 10.27 -0.37 32.87
N VAL A 48 11.06 0.50 32.22
CA VAL A 48 10.59 1.35 31.11
C VAL A 48 10.19 0.49 29.91
N ALA A 49 10.97 -0.53 29.56
CA ALA A 49 10.65 -1.49 28.51
C ALA A 49 9.34 -2.25 28.80
N ARG A 50 9.12 -2.71 30.04
CA ARG A 50 7.83 -3.30 30.44
C ARG A 50 6.68 -2.29 30.31
N ILE A 51 6.84 -1.07 30.83
CA ILE A 51 5.79 -0.02 30.77
C ILE A 51 5.45 0.38 29.32
N MET A 52 6.42 0.37 28.40
CA MET A 52 6.19 0.57 26.97
C MET A 52 5.51 -0.65 26.33
N ALA A 53 5.94 -1.88 26.65
CA ALA A 53 5.36 -3.11 26.12
C ALA A 53 3.92 -3.37 26.60
N THR A 54 3.54 -2.92 27.80
CA THR A 54 2.20 -3.10 28.38
C THR A 54 1.24 -1.95 28.11
N ARG A 55 1.43 -1.16 27.04
CA ARG A 55 0.38 -0.28 26.51
C ARG A 55 -0.47 -1.03 25.47
N PRO A 56 -1.66 -1.54 25.81
CA PRO A 56 -2.55 -2.14 24.82
C PRO A 56 -2.97 -1.10 23.78
N LYS A 57 -2.96 -1.45 22.50
CA LYS A 57 -3.35 -0.58 21.38
C LYS A 57 -4.88 -0.41 21.28
N LEU A 58 -5.50 0.16 22.32
CA LEU A 58 -6.96 0.33 22.42
C LEU A 58 -7.53 1.47 21.56
N GLY A 59 -6.71 2.41 21.10
CA GLY A 59 -7.16 3.60 20.35
C GLY A 59 -7.86 3.27 19.01
N ASN A 60 -7.18 2.54 18.12
CA ASN A 60 -7.65 2.31 16.74
C ASN A 60 -9.01 1.58 16.64
N ILE A 61 -9.38 0.79 17.65
CA ILE A 61 -10.65 0.06 17.66
C ILE A 61 -11.83 1.02 17.84
N GLN A 62 -11.69 2.05 18.68
CA GLN A 62 -12.75 3.00 18.98
C GLN A 62 -13.09 3.88 17.77
N GLU A 63 -12.07 4.40 17.08
CA GLU A 63 -12.24 5.18 15.84
C GLU A 63 -12.86 4.34 14.71
N SER A 64 -12.38 3.11 14.52
CA SER A 64 -12.90 2.19 13.50
C SER A 64 -14.37 1.81 13.77
N LEU A 65 -14.72 1.54 15.02
CA LEU A 65 -16.10 1.28 15.43
C LEU A 65 -16.99 2.52 15.25
N ALA A 66 -16.50 3.72 15.58
CA ALA A 66 -17.26 4.95 15.39
C ALA A 66 -17.63 5.17 13.92
N LEU A 67 -16.70 4.98 12.98
CA LEU A 67 -16.97 5.06 11.54
C LEU A 67 -17.99 4.00 11.08
N ILE A 68 -17.88 2.76 11.57
CA ILE A 68 -18.83 1.68 11.25
C ILE A 68 -20.24 1.98 11.81
N LEU A 69 -20.33 2.53 13.02
CA LEU A 69 -21.60 2.92 13.66
C LEU A 69 -22.26 4.11 12.95
N VAL A 70 -21.49 5.11 12.51
CA VAL A 70 -21.98 6.23 11.69
C VAL A 70 -22.48 5.72 10.33
N LEU A 71 -21.73 4.83 9.67
CA LEU A 71 -22.17 4.20 8.41
C LEU A 71 -23.46 3.39 8.60
N ALA A 72 -23.56 2.57 9.65
CA ALA A 72 -24.76 1.81 9.96
C ALA A 72 -25.96 2.73 10.25
N GLY A 73 -25.76 3.81 11.01
CA GLY A 73 -26.78 4.83 11.28
C GLY A 73 -27.28 5.52 10.01
N LEU A 74 -26.37 5.88 9.09
CA LEU A 74 -26.71 6.44 7.78
C LEU A 74 -27.51 5.46 6.92
N VAL A 75 -27.08 4.19 6.86
CA VAL A 75 -27.79 3.13 6.12
C VAL A 75 -29.20 2.93 6.69
N ILE A 76 -29.36 2.83 8.01
CA ILE A 76 -30.67 2.68 8.66
C ILE A 76 -31.55 3.92 8.43
N PHE A 77 -30.99 5.12 8.52
CA PHE A 77 -31.73 6.37 8.26
C PHE A 77 -32.27 6.42 6.83
N PHE A 78 -31.43 6.21 5.81
CA PHE A 78 -31.87 6.26 4.42
C PHE A 78 -32.75 5.06 4.03
N ALA A 79 -32.53 3.88 4.62
CA ALA A 79 -33.42 2.71 4.48
C ALA A 79 -34.87 2.97 4.95
N ILE A 80 -35.08 3.94 5.86
CA ILE A 80 -36.40 4.33 6.37
C ILE A 80 -36.91 5.61 5.69
N LYS A 81 -36.03 6.52 5.26
CA LYS A 81 -36.39 7.86 4.77
C LYS A 81 -36.36 8.04 3.24
N ALA A 82 -35.76 7.13 2.49
CA ALA A 82 -35.74 7.18 1.03
C ALA A 82 -36.39 5.93 0.43
N GLU A 83 -37.57 6.11 -0.18
CA GLU A 83 -38.40 5.07 -0.80
C GLU A 83 -37.60 4.12 -1.71
N PHE A 84 -36.70 4.67 -2.53
CA PHE A 84 -35.90 3.91 -3.49
C PHE A 84 -34.56 3.39 -2.94
N PHE A 85 -34.28 3.50 -1.63
CA PHE A 85 -32.98 3.13 -1.05
C PHE A 85 -32.60 1.66 -1.32
N TRP A 86 -33.52 0.73 -1.04
CA TRP A 86 -33.34 -0.70 -1.32
C TRP A 86 -33.67 -1.09 -2.77
N SER A 87 -33.98 -0.13 -3.65
CA SER A 87 -34.29 -0.44 -5.04
C SER A 87 -33.08 -1.06 -5.74
N ARG A 88 -33.36 -2.02 -6.62
CA ARG A 88 -32.35 -2.74 -7.39
C ARG A 88 -31.49 -1.79 -8.22
N ASP A 89 -32.10 -0.77 -8.81
CA ASP A 89 -31.40 0.21 -9.62
C ASP A 89 -30.55 1.18 -8.79
N ASN A 90 -30.97 1.57 -7.58
CA ASN A 90 -30.10 2.34 -6.68
C ASN A 90 -28.84 1.55 -6.32
N ILE A 91 -29.00 0.28 -5.92
CA ILE A 91 -27.86 -0.62 -5.58
C ILE A 91 -26.93 -0.79 -6.80
N VAL A 92 -27.49 -1.02 -8.00
CA VAL A 92 -26.73 -1.16 -9.24
C VAL A 92 -26.00 0.14 -9.61
N ASN A 93 -26.63 1.31 -9.45
CA ASN A 93 -26.03 2.61 -9.76
C ASN A 93 -24.91 2.97 -8.78
N ILE A 94 -25.05 2.63 -7.49
CA ILE A 94 -23.98 2.75 -6.49
C ILE A 94 -22.79 1.86 -6.90
N LEU A 95 -23.02 0.60 -7.24
CA LEU A 95 -21.96 -0.32 -7.69
C LEU A 95 -21.29 0.16 -9.00
N GLN A 96 -22.07 0.65 -9.98
CA GLN A 96 -21.55 1.19 -11.25
C GLN A 96 -20.67 2.42 -11.04
N THR A 97 -21.02 3.27 -10.07
CA THR A 97 -20.29 4.50 -9.73
C THR A 97 -19.03 4.22 -8.91
N MET A 98 -19.09 3.26 -7.98
CA MET A 98 -17.97 2.93 -7.08
C MET A 98 -16.96 1.96 -7.68
N ALA A 99 -17.34 1.15 -8.68
CA ALA A 99 -16.43 0.18 -9.31
C ALA A 99 -15.09 0.79 -9.80
N PRO A 100 -15.05 1.95 -10.50
CA PRO A 100 -13.78 2.58 -10.89
C PRO A 100 -12.93 3.06 -9.70
N VAL A 101 -13.56 3.53 -8.62
CA VAL A 101 -12.85 3.95 -7.38
C VAL A 101 -12.26 2.72 -6.69
N GLY A 102 -13.01 1.62 -6.62
CA GLY A 102 -12.55 0.35 -6.08
C GLY A 102 -11.41 -0.26 -6.88
N ILE A 103 -11.43 -0.16 -8.22
CA ILE A 103 -10.33 -0.59 -9.10
C ILE A 103 -9.02 0.16 -8.76
N ILE A 104 -9.10 1.48 -8.53
CA ILE A 104 -7.95 2.31 -8.11
C ILE A 104 -7.48 1.98 -6.68
N ALA A 105 -8.39 1.64 -5.77
CA ALA A 105 -8.06 1.33 -4.38
C ALA A 105 -7.18 0.06 -4.20
N MET A 106 -7.28 -0.90 -5.12
CA MET A 106 -6.52 -2.16 -5.02
C MET A 106 -4.98 -1.97 -5.14
N PRO A 107 -4.41 -1.31 -6.17
CA PRO A 107 -2.98 -0.99 -6.19
C PRO A 107 -2.58 0.07 -5.18
N ALA A 108 -3.46 1.00 -4.79
CA ALA A 108 -3.18 1.92 -3.69
C ALA A 108 -2.88 1.14 -2.39
N THR A 109 -3.62 0.05 -2.15
CA THR A 109 -3.35 -0.87 -1.02
C THR A 109 -2.00 -1.60 -1.18
N LEU A 110 -1.62 -2.04 -2.39
CA LEU A 110 -0.28 -2.63 -2.63
C LEU A 110 0.84 -1.64 -2.28
N LEU A 111 0.72 -0.39 -2.74
CA LEU A 111 1.72 0.65 -2.53
C LEU A 111 1.82 1.03 -1.05
N LEU A 112 0.67 1.25 -0.38
CA LEU A 112 0.63 1.57 1.05
C LEU A 112 1.27 0.47 1.91
N VAL A 113 1.02 -0.81 1.60
CA VAL A 113 1.68 -1.95 2.27
C VAL A 113 3.21 -1.94 2.10
N ALA A 114 3.72 -1.38 1.00
CA ALA A 114 5.16 -1.21 0.75
C ALA A 114 5.71 0.18 1.13
N GLY A 115 4.97 0.97 1.91
CA GLY A 115 5.37 2.30 2.37
C GLY A 115 5.41 3.37 1.26
N GLN A 116 4.64 3.19 0.19
CA GLN A 116 4.56 4.09 -0.96
C GLN A 116 3.14 4.66 -1.13
N VAL A 117 3.02 5.80 -1.79
CA VAL A 117 1.73 6.42 -2.14
C VAL A 117 1.74 6.85 -3.60
N ASP A 118 0.62 6.63 -4.30
CA ASP A 118 0.37 7.24 -5.61
C ASP A 118 -0.81 8.22 -5.49
N LEU A 119 -0.49 9.51 -5.45
CA LEU A 119 -1.48 10.59 -5.42
C LEU A 119 -1.93 11.00 -6.84
N SER A 120 -1.26 10.53 -7.89
CA SER A 120 -1.53 10.95 -9.28
C SER A 120 -2.80 10.33 -9.88
N VAL A 121 -3.44 9.40 -9.16
CA VAL A 121 -4.56 8.54 -9.59
C VAL A 121 -5.64 9.24 -10.41
N GLY A 122 -6.13 10.40 -9.97
CA GLY A 122 -7.18 11.14 -10.68
C GLY A 122 -6.69 11.68 -12.02
N SER A 123 -5.59 12.44 -12.00
CA SER A 123 -4.97 12.99 -13.20
C SER A 123 -4.45 11.93 -14.19
N GLY A 124 -4.03 10.76 -13.68
CA GLY A 124 -3.61 9.61 -14.49
C GLY A 124 -4.79 8.99 -15.26
N ALA A 125 -5.95 8.87 -14.60
CA ALA A 125 -7.19 8.47 -15.25
C ALA A 125 -7.66 9.53 -16.28
N GLY A 126 -7.44 10.81 -15.95
CA GLY A 126 -7.61 11.96 -16.84
C GLY A 126 -6.84 11.82 -18.16
N ILE A 127 -5.51 11.66 -18.08
CA ILE A 127 -4.65 11.60 -19.27
C ILE A 127 -4.89 10.32 -20.10
N VAL A 128 -5.07 9.15 -19.47
CA VAL A 128 -5.37 7.91 -20.22
C VAL A 128 -6.69 8.04 -20.98
N GLY A 129 -7.72 8.61 -20.34
CA GLY A 129 -8.99 8.87 -21.02
C GLY A 129 -8.88 9.93 -22.12
N MET A 130 -8.07 10.97 -21.93
CA MET A 130 -7.85 12.01 -22.95
C MET A 130 -7.14 11.44 -24.18
N MET A 131 -6.12 10.60 -23.99
CA MET A 131 -5.43 9.91 -25.08
C MET A 131 -6.37 8.99 -25.87
N ALA A 132 -7.27 8.26 -25.19
CA ALA A 132 -8.30 7.45 -25.86
C ALA A 132 -9.31 8.29 -26.66
N ALA A 133 -9.77 9.41 -26.09
CA ALA A 133 -10.74 10.30 -26.73
C ALA A 133 -10.17 10.99 -27.98
N ILE A 134 -8.92 11.46 -27.90
CA ILE A 134 -8.21 12.09 -29.03
C ILE A 134 -7.86 11.06 -30.11
N ALA A 135 -7.56 9.81 -29.73
CA ALA A 135 -7.30 8.75 -30.70
C ALA A 135 -8.51 8.49 -31.61
N GLN A 136 -9.74 8.45 -31.09
CA GLN A 136 -10.95 8.25 -31.91
C GLN A 136 -11.48 9.53 -32.58
N THR A 137 -11.21 10.71 -32.03
CA THR A 137 -11.67 11.97 -32.64
C THR A 137 -10.90 12.22 -33.95
N ALA A 138 -11.58 12.50 -35.06
CA ALA A 138 -10.92 12.78 -36.33
C ALA A 138 -10.45 14.25 -36.44
N THR A 139 -9.22 14.48 -36.93
CA THR A 139 -8.77 15.83 -37.35
C THR A 139 -9.50 16.24 -38.63
N ALA A 140 -10.54 17.05 -38.48
CA ALA A 140 -11.10 17.87 -39.55
C ALA A 140 -11.96 19.04 -39.00
N SER A 141 -12.94 18.75 -38.13
CA SER A 141 -14.17 19.56 -38.15
C SER A 141 -14.99 19.67 -36.85
N THR A 142 -14.46 19.41 -35.64
CA THR A 142 -15.27 19.67 -34.42
C THR A 142 -14.55 20.13 -33.14
N ILE A 143 -13.64 19.37 -32.51
CA ILE A 143 -13.22 19.66 -31.11
C ILE A 143 -11.70 19.78 -30.84
N THR A 144 -10.82 18.99 -31.48
CA THR A 144 -9.39 18.91 -31.07
C THR A 144 -8.40 18.96 -32.24
N THR A 145 -7.32 19.74 -32.08
CA THR A 145 -6.20 19.85 -33.04
C THR A 145 -5.39 18.56 -33.25
N TYR A 146 -5.46 17.63 -32.29
CA TYR A 146 -4.64 16.40 -32.27
C TYR A 146 -5.40 15.12 -32.65
N GLY A 147 -6.62 15.23 -33.18
CA GLY A 147 -7.50 14.08 -33.39
C GLY A 147 -6.96 13.07 -34.40
N MET A 148 -6.77 11.82 -34.00
CA MET A 148 -6.14 10.80 -34.88
C MET A 148 -7.13 10.04 -35.78
N GLY A 149 -8.44 10.10 -35.51
CA GLY A 149 -9.49 9.46 -36.33
C GLY A 149 -9.41 7.93 -36.40
N LEU A 150 -8.80 7.30 -35.39
CA LEU A 150 -8.53 5.86 -35.35
C LEU A 150 -9.74 5.06 -34.85
N GLY A 151 -9.71 3.75 -35.10
CA GLY A 151 -10.69 2.81 -34.57
C GLY A 151 -10.62 2.63 -33.06
N VAL A 152 -11.63 1.93 -32.52
CA VAL A 152 -11.75 1.64 -31.09
C VAL A 152 -10.56 0.81 -30.58
N THR A 153 -10.08 -0.14 -31.39
CA THR A 153 -8.97 -1.04 -31.06
C THR A 153 -7.66 -0.26 -30.86
N GLU A 154 -7.34 0.62 -31.80
CA GLU A 154 -6.13 1.43 -31.81
C GLU A 154 -6.13 2.43 -30.65
N ALA A 155 -7.29 3.04 -30.37
CA ALA A 155 -7.48 3.92 -29.21
C ALA A 155 -7.29 3.17 -27.87
N ILE A 156 -7.72 1.91 -27.77
CA ILE A 156 -7.46 1.06 -26.61
C ILE A 156 -5.96 0.75 -26.48
N LEU A 157 -5.26 0.45 -27.58
CA LEU A 157 -3.81 0.21 -27.55
C LEU A 157 -3.02 1.45 -27.12
N ILE A 158 -3.40 2.64 -27.60
CA ILE A 158 -2.83 3.93 -27.17
C ILE A 158 -3.10 4.19 -25.68
N ALA A 159 -4.30 3.88 -25.20
CA ALA A 159 -4.65 4.00 -23.78
C ALA A 159 -3.83 3.04 -22.90
N ILE A 160 -3.64 1.78 -23.33
CA ILE A 160 -2.80 0.80 -22.63
C ILE A 160 -1.32 1.26 -22.60
N GLY A 161 -0.80 1.78 -23.71
CA GLY A 161 0.53 2.41 -23.72
C GLY A 161 0.63 3.56 -22.70
N THR A 162 -0.40 4.41 -22.64
CA THR A 162 -0.48 5.53 -21.69
C THR A 162 -0.54 5.04 -20.23
N MET A 163 -1.23 3.94 -19.93
CA MET A 163 -1.24 3.32 -18.59
C MET A 163 0.16 2.92 -18.12
N PHE A 164 0.93 2.26 -19.00
CA PHE A 164 2.32 1.87 -18.71
C PHE A 164 3.22 3.09 -18.54
N VAL A 165 2.98 4.19 -19.26
CA VAL A 165 3.72 5.45 -19.10
C VAL A 165 3.39 6.14 -17.76
N VAL A 166 2.12 6.22 -17.35
CA VAL A 166 1.69 6.81 -16.07
C VAL A 166 2.35 6.08 -14.90
N GLY A 167 2.21 4.75 -14.83
CA GLY A 167 2.84 3.94 -13.79
C GLY A 167 4.36 3.88 -13.90
N GLY A 168 4.89 3.84 -15.13
CA GLY A 168 6.31 3.79 -15.43
C GLY A 168 7.07 5.04 -14.99
N MET A 169 6.50 6.23 -15.17
CA MET A 169 7.13 7.48 -14.70
C MET A 169 7.17 7.54 -13.17
N ASN A 170 6.06 7.22 -12.49
CA ASN A 170 6.05 7.14 -11.02
C ASN A 170 7.10 6.13 -10.51
N SER A 171 7.18 4.95 -11.13
CA SER A 171 8.24 3.98 -10.84
C SER A 171 9.64 4.54 -11.10
N PHE A 172 9.89 5.21 -12.23
CA PHE A 172 11.23 5.67 -12.62
C PHE A 172 11.79 6.66 -11.61
N PHE A 173 10.99 7.64 -11.20
CA PHE A 173 11.39 8.63 -10.20
C PHE A 173 11.61 7.99 -8.81
N VAL A 174 10.72 7.10 -8.36
CA VAL A 174 10.82 6.50 -7.01
C VAL A 174 11.90 5.42 -6.93
N THR A 175 11.98 4.49 -7.88
CA THR A 175 12.86 3.31 -7.80
C THR A 175 14.14 3.42 -8.63
N GLY A 176 14.13 4.26 -9.67
CA GLY A 176 15.31 4.60 -10.46
C GLY A 176 16.14 5.70 -9.77
N LEU A 177 15.55 6.89 -9.62
CA LEU A 177 16.22 8.06 -9.05
C LEU A 177 16.18 8.12 -7.51
N GLY A 178 15.34 7.33 -6.84
CA GLY A 178 15.27 7.27 -5.37
C GLY A 178 14.46 8.39 -4.71
N LEU A 179 13.57 9.05 -5.46
CA LEU A 179 12.74 10.14 -4.95
C LEU A 179 11.59 9.63 -4.05
N ASN A 180 11.13 10.49 -3.14
CA ASN A 180 9.99 10.19 -2.28
C ASN A 180 8.68 10.13 -3.10
N SER A 181 7.90 9.05 -2.94
CA SER A 181 6.70 8.79 -3.74
C SER A 181 5.58 9.82 -3.59
N ILE A 182 5.42 10.46 -2.43
CA ILE A 182 4.43 11.54 -2.24
C ILE A 182 4.83 12.75 -3.09
N ILE A 183 6.10 13.18 -3.01
CA ILE A 183 6.62 14.32 -3.77
C ILE A 183 6.58 14.01 -5.28
N THR A 184 7.02 12.81 -5.68
CA THR A 184 6.96 12.35 -7.07
C THR A 184 5.53 12.39 -7.61
N THR A 185 4.56 11.82 -6.89
CA THR A 185 3.20 11.66 -7.44
C THR A 185 2.34 12.92 -7.35
N LEU A 186 2.68 13.88 -6.49
CA LEU A 186 2.19 15.26 -6.61
C LEU A 186 2.79 15.97 -7.85
N GLY A 187 4.08 15.74 -8.13
CA GLY A 187 4.74 16.28 -9.32
C GLY A 187 4.15 15.72 -10.62
N THR A 188 3.99 14.40 -10.73
CA THR A 188 3.38 13.78 -11.91
C THR A 188 1.88 14.06 -12.00
N LEU A 189 1.16 14.30 -10.88
CA LEU A 189 -0.21 14.81 -10.92
C LEU A 189 -0.30 16.14 -11.68
N ALA A 190 0.60 17.08 -11.38
CA ALA A 190 0.65 18.36 -12.07
C ALA A 190 0.98 18.19 -13.57
N VAL A 191 1.92 17.29 -13.91
CA VAL A 191 2.26 16.96 -15.31
C VAL A 191 1.06 16.37 -16.06
N TRP A 192 0.39 15.35 -15.51
CA TRP A 192 -0.74 14.69 -16.15
C TRP A 192 -1.96 15.61 -16.28
N ARG A 193 -2.24 16.44 -15.27
CA ARG A 193 -3.30 17.45 -15.34
C ARG A 193 -2.98 18.55 -16.37
N GLY A 194 -1.71 18.98 -16.45
CA GLY A 194 -1.24 19.93 -17.46
C GLY A 194 -1.36 19.39 -18.88
N LEU A 195 -0.84 18.19 -19.12
CA LEU A 195 -0.87 17.54 -20.43
C LEU A 195 -2.31 17.26 -20.90
N THR A 196 -3.20 16.83 -19.99
CA THR A 196 -4.64 16.67 -20.28
C THR A 196 -5.29 17.98 -20.75
N LYS A 197 -4.94 19.12 -20.13
CA LYS A 197 -5.43 20.45 -20.54
C LYS A 197 -4.94 20.91 -21.90
N VAL A 198 -3.66 20.65 -22.21
CA VAL A 198 -3.05 21.02 -23.50
C VAL A 198 -3.61 20.17 -24.64
N LEU A 199 -3.64 18.84 -24.47
CA LEU A 199 -4.10 17.92 -25.50
C LEU A 199 -5.61 18.05 -25.77
N GLY A 200 -6.42 18.25 -24.73
CA GLY A 200 -7.86 18.54 -24.86
C GLY A 200 -8.18 19.94 -25.37
N THR A 201 -7.18 20.77 -25.72
CA THR A 201 -7.31 22.11 -26.30
C THR A 201 -8.31 23.03 -25.57
N GLY A 202 -8.37 22.95 -24.23
CA GLY A 202 -9.30 23.75 -23.43
C GLY A 202 -10.76 23.25 -23.39
N GLN A 203 -11.08 22.09 -24.00
CA GLN A 203 -12.45 21.62 -24.23
C GLN A 203 -12.73 20.21 -23.68
N THR A 204 -14.00 19.80 -23.74
CA THR A 204 -14.44 18.44 -23.42
C THR A 204 -14.54 17.60 -24.70
N VAL A 205 -13.74 16.54 -24.80
CA VAL A 205 -13.63 15.70 -26.00
C VAL A 205 -14.67 14.58 -25.94
N ARG A 206 -15.58 14.49 -26.92
CA ARG A 206 -16.63 13.46 -26.97
C ARG A 206 -16.16 12.22 -27.75
N MET A 207 -16.72 11.07 -27.42
CA MET A 207 -16.49 9.81 -28.14
C MET A 207 -17.83 9.21 -28.58
N ASN A 208 -17.89 8.71 -29.82
CA ASN A 208 -19.12 8.15 -30.38
C ASN A 208 -19.24 6.65 -30.09
N GLU A 209 -18.19 5.87 -30.40
CA GLU A 209 -18.26 4.39 -30.40
C GLU A 209 -17.73 3.73 -29.11
N PHE A 210 -17.33 4.51 -28.10
CA PHE A 210 -16.66 3.99 -26.90
C PHE A 210 -17.59 3.68 -25.73
N GLY A 211 -18.85 3.33 -25.97
CA GLY A 211 -19.84 3.06 -24.91
C GLY A 211 -19.70 1.71 -24.19
N ALA A 212 -19.13 0.69 -24.84
CA ALA A 212 -19.28 -0.71 -24.41
C ALA A 212 -18.72 -1.05 -23.02
N LEU A 213 -17.63 -0.42 -22.56
CA LEU A 213 -17.03 -0.69 -21.25
C LEU A 213 -17.87 -0.14 -20.08
N GLY A 214 -18.58 0.97 -20.31
CA GLY A 214 -19.36 1.68 -19.30
C GLY A 214 -20.86 1.38 -19.33
N SER A 215 -21.43 1.10 -20.51
CA SER A 215 -22.87 0.90 -20.71
C SER A 215 -23.31 -0.56 -20.88
N SER A 216 -22.41 -1.50 -21.22
CA SER A 216 -22.79 -2.91 -21.37
C SER A 216 -23.27 -3.52 -20.06
N ARG A 217 -24.38 -4.26 -20.10
CA ARG A 217 -25.02 -4.92 -18.94
C ARG A 217 -25.26 -6.41 -19.22
N PRO A 218 -24.20 -7.23 -19.31
CA PRO A 218 -24.25 -8.56 -19.94
C PRO A 218 -25.07 -9.60 -19.16
N VAL A 219 -25.22 -9.45 -17.84
CA VAL A 219 -25.94 -10.39 -16.97
C VAL A 219 -26.84 -9.62 -16.01
N ALA A 220 -28.11 -10.01 -15.96
CA ALA A 220 -29.10 -9.53 -14.97
C ALA A 220 -29.19 -7.99 -14.82
N ASN A 221 -29.03 -7.22 -15.90
CA ASN A 221 -29.00 -5.75 -15.90
C ASN A 221 -27.87 -5.13 -15.01
N ILE A 222 -26.81 -5.90 -14.71
CA ILE A 222 -25.63 -5.43 -13.95
C ILE A 222 -24.55 -4.95 -14.95
N PRO A 223 -23.99 -3.74 -14.79
CA PRO A 223 -22.95 -3.19 -15.66
C PRO A 223 -21.64 -3.97 -15.65
N LEU A 224 -21.01 -4.08 -16.82
CA LEU A 224 -19.72 -4.73 -17.05
C LEU A 224 -18.62 -4.21 -16.10
N ALA A 225 -18.63 -2.91 -15.81
CA ALA A 225 -17.74 -2.28 -14.83
C ALA A 225 -17.73 -2.97 -13.45
N VAL A 226 -18.88 -3.47 -12.99
CA VAL A 226 -19.00 -4.17 -11.69
C VAL A 226 -18.33 -5.54 -11.73
N PHE A 227 -18.47 -6.27 -12.85
CA PHE A 227 -17.79 -7.54 -13.07
C PHE A 227 -16.27 -7.37 -13.22
N ILE A 228 -15.82 -6.31 -13.92
CA ILE A 228 -14.39 -5.95 -14.01
C ILE A 228 -13.85 -5.66 -12.60
N PHE A 229 -14.54 -4.84 -11.80
CA PHE A 229 -14.13 -4.54 -10.42
C PHE A 229 -14.06 -5.80 -9.55
N ALA A 230 -15.07 -6.69 -9.61
CA ALA A 230 -15.05 -7.96 -8.87
C ALA A 230 -13.84 -8.84 -9.28
N GLY A 231 -13.54 -8.93 -10.58
CA GLY A 231 -12.35 -9.63 -11.09
C GLY A 231 -11.03 -9.01 -10.59
N VAL A 232 -10.94 -7.68 -10.59
CA VAL A 232 -9.78 -6.94 -10.05
C VAL A 232 -9.62 -7.15 -8.54
N VAL A 233 -10.70 -7.17 -7.76
CA VAL A 233 -10.65 -7.50 -6.32
C VAL A 233 -10.12 -8.91 -6.11
N ILE A 234 -10.65 -9.92 -6.81
CA ILE A 234 -10.19 -11.31 -6.71
C ILE A 234 -8.70 -11.42 -7.08
N LEU A 235 -8.29 -10.80 -8.19
CA LEU A 235 -6.90 -10.77 -8.65
C LEU A 235 -5.95 -10.19 -7.59
N PHE A 236 -6.27 -9.02 -7.04
CA PHE A 236 -5.40 -8.33 -6.08
C PHE A 236 -5.42 -8.97 -4.68
N VAL A 237 -6.54 -9.54 -4.24
CA VAL A 237 -6.60 -10.34 -3.01
C VAL A 237 -5.74 -11.59 -3.13
N CYS A 238 -5.80 -12.30 -4.26
CA CYS A 238 -4.93 -13.45 -4.52
C CYS A 238 -3.44 -13.04 -4.62
N LEU A 239 -3.15 -11.92 -5.29
CA LEU A 239 -1.81 -11.35 -5.41
C LEU A 239 -1.20 -11.04 -4.03
N LEU A 240 -1.95 -10.37 -3.13
CA LEU A 240 -1.50 -10.07 -1.77
C LEU A 240 -1.38 -11.31 -0.89
N ARG A 241 -2.41 -12.17 -0.87
CA ARG A 241 -2.54 -13.22 0.15
C ARG A 241 -1.72 -14.48 -0.15
N TYR A 242 -1.59 -14.87 -1.42
CA TYR A 242 -1.05 -16.19 -1.78
C TYR A 242 0.32 -16.13 -2.46
N THR A 243 0.64 -15.05 -3.19
CA THR A 243 1.89 -14.98 -3.98
C THR A 243 3.13 -14.56 -3.16
N VAL A 244 4.32 -14.81 -3.73
CA VAL A 244 5.59 -14.27 -3.22
C VAL A 244 5.61 -12.73 -3.27
N TYR A 245 4.92 -12.12 -4.25
CA TYR A 245 4.88 -10.68 -4.43
C TYR A 245 4.22 -9.98 -3.22
N GLY A 246 3.06 -10.45 -2.77
CA GLY A 246 2.41 -9.91 -1.56
C GLY A 246 3.30 -10.01 -0.32
N ARG A 247 3.90 -11.19 -0.08
CA ARG A 247 4.84 -11.39 1.05
C ARG A 247 6.06 -10.47 0.98
N ALA A 248 6.59 -10.22 -0.22
CA ALA A 248 7.70 -9.28 -0.41
C ALA A 248 7.30 -7.83 -0.11
N LEU A 249 6.09 -7.39 -0.49
CA LEU A 249 5.61 -6.04 -0.16
C LEU A 249 5.50 -5.83 1.36
N TYR A 250 4.94 -6.78 2.11
CA TYR A 250 4.86 -6.69 3.57
C TYR A 250 6.25 -6.62 4.24
N ALA A 251 7.22 -7.40 3.74
CA ALA A 251 8.59 -7.33 4.24
C ALA A 251 9.26 -5.98 3.93
N ILE A 252 9.03 -5.42 2.73
CA ILE A 252 9.53 -4.10 2.32
C ILE A 252 8.92 -2.99 3.20
N GLY A 253 7.62 -3.04 3.48
CA GLY A 253 6.94 -2.06 4.34
C GLY A 253 7.39 -2.12 5.80
N ALA A 254 7.83 -3.28 6.29
CA ALA A 254 8.37 -3.42 7.64
C ALA A 254 9.81 -2.88 7.76
N SER A 255 10.69 -3.17 6.80
CA SER A 255 12.00 -2.51 6.64
C SER A 255 12.57 -2.79 5.24
N PRO A 256 12.76 -1.76 4.39
CA PRO A 256 13.43 -1.90 3.10
C PRO A 256 14.89 -2.41 3.22
N GLU A 257 15.56 -2.10 4.32
CA GLU A 257 16.95 -2.49 4.63
C GLU A 257 17.02 -3.98 4.96
N ALA A 258 16.18 -4.44 5.89
CA ALA A 258 16.12 -5.86 6.25
C ALA A 258 15.65 -6.72 5.06
N ALA A 259 14.65 -6.24 4.31
CA ALA A 259 14.21 -6.90 3.08
C ALA A 259 15.35 -7.04 2.05
N ARG A 260 16.15 -5.97 1.85
CA ARG A 260 17.31 -5.98 0.96
C ARG A 260 18.41 -6.94 1.42
N LEU A 261 18.69 -7.00 2.73
CA LEU A 261 19.63 -7.96 3.32
C LEU A 261 19.13 -9.41 3.20
N ALA A 262 17.83 -9.65 3.29
CA ALA A 262 17.17 -10.93 3.01
C ALA A 262 17.06 -11.25 1.49
N GLY A 263 17.79 -10.54 0.62
CA GLY A 263 17.84 -10.79 -0.82
C GLY A 263 16.61 -10.31 -1.61
N ILE A 264 15.64 -9.66 -0.99
CA ILE A 264 14.46 -9.13 -1.69
C ILE A 264 14.89 -7.94 -2.55
N ARG A 265 14.61 -8.03 -3.86
CA ARG A 265 14.95 -7.01 -4.86
C ARG A 265 14.01 -5.79 -4.79
N VAL A 266 14.00 -5.09 -3.65
CA VAL A 266 13.06 -4.03 -3.23
C VAL A 266 12.56 -3.15 -4.39
N ARG A 267 13.50 -2.53 -5.14
CA ARG A 267 13.19 -1.65 -6.28
C ARG A 267 12.23 -2.30 -7.29
N ARG A 268 12.42 -3.58 -7.65
CA ARG A 268 11.57 -4.28 -8.63
C ARG A 268 10.14 -4.48 -8.13
N TYR A 269 9.97 -4.81 -6.85
CA TYR A 269 8.64 -4.99 -6.25
C TYR A 269 7.86 -3.67 -6.21
N ILE A 270 8.52 -2.56 -5.87
CA ILE A 270 7.91 -1.22 -5.94
C ILE A 270 7.62 -0.80 -7.39
N THR A 271 8.52 -1.10 -8.34
CA THR A 271 8.29 -0.87 -9.79
C THR A 271 7.02 -1.56 -10.28
N TYR A 272 6.83 -2.84 -9.98
CA TYR A 272 5.61 -3.55 -10.35
C TYR A 272 4.36 -2.97 -9.66
N GLY A 273 4.48 -2.47 -8.42
CA GLY A 273 3.41 -1.76 -7.73
C GLY A 273 2.94 -0.50 -8.46
N PHE A 274 3.86 0.36 -8.91
CA PHE A 274 3.50 1.55 -9.68
C PHE A 274 3.01 1.23 -11.10
N ILE A 275 3.52 0.17 -11.75
CA ILE A 275 2.99 -0.29 -13.04
C ILE A 275 1.54 -0.80 -12.88
N LEU A 276 1.25 -1.58 -11.84
CA LEU A 276 -0.10 -2.02 -11.50
C LEU A 276 -1.01 -0.82 -11.13
N SER A 277 -0.47 0.21 -10.47
CA SER A 277 -1.15 1.50 -10.25
C SER A 277 -1.58 2.10 -11.59
N GLY A 278 -0.64 2.38 -12.50
CA GLY A 278 -0.93 2.99 -13.81
C GLY A 278 -1.95 2.20 -14.65
N LEU A 279 -1.87 0.87 -14.64
CA LEU A 279 -2.83 -0.02 -15.32
C LEU A 279 -4.25 0.10 -14.77
N MET A 280 -4.43 0.06 -13.44
CA MET A 280 -5.77 0.17 -12.85
C MET A 280 -6.31 1.60 -12.87
N ILE A 281 -5.45 2.60 -12.72
CA ILE A 281 -5.76 4.03 -12.91
C ILE A 281 -6.37 4.26 -14.29
N GLY A 282 -5.70 3.81 -15.35
CA GLY A 282 -6.20 4.00 -16.70
C GLY A 282 -7.39 3.10 -17.04
N LEU A 283 -7.47 1.87 -16.51
CA LEU A 283 -8.65 1.02 -16.65
C LEU A 283 -9.90 1.70 -16.04
N ALA A 284 -9.78 2.24 -14.82
CA ALA A 284 -10.83 3.02 -14.19
C ALA A 284 -11.16 4.29 -15.00
N GLY A 285 -10.14 4.97 -15.55
CA GLY A 285 -10.30 6.12 -16.45
C GLY A 285 -11.10 5.78 -17.71
N LEU A 286 -10.77 4.68 -18.39
CA LEU A 286 -11.52 4.21 -19.57
C LEU A 286 -12.96 3.81 -19.22
N ILE A 287 -13.20 3.18 -18.06
CA ILE A 287 -14.55 2.86 -17.61
C ILE A 287 -15.34 4.15 -17.33
N ARG A 288 -14.76 5.15 -16.66
CA ARG A 288 -15.43 6.45 -16.41
C ARG A 288 -15.71 7.21 -17.71
N LEU A 289 -14.75 7.24 -18.63
CA LEU A 289 -14.90 7.82 -19.96
C LEU A 289 -16.04 7.14 -20.73
N SER A 290 -16.09 5.82 -20.71
CA SER A 290 -17.12 5.01 -21.36
C SER A 290 -18.51 5.17 -20.71
N GLN A 291 -18.57 5.44 -19.39
CA GLN A 291 -19.81 5.78 -18.68
C GLN A 291 -20.34 7.19 -19.02
N VAL A 292 -19.47 8.13 -19.37
CA VAL A 292 -19.79 9.55 -19.59
C VAL A 292 -19.85 9.93 -21.09
N GLY A 293 -19.30 9.10 -21.97
CA GLY A 293 -19.22 9.36 -23.42
C GLY A 293 -18.32 10.54 -23.82
N SER A 294 -17.56 11.09 -22.88
CA SER A 294 -16.67 12.23 -23.10
C SER A 294 -15.63 12.41 -21.99
N GLN A 295 -14.52 13.06 -22.29
CA GLN A 295 -13.47 13.42 -21.34
C GLN A 295 -13.39 14.94 -21.14
N SER A 296 -13.56 15.40 -19.89
CA SER A 296 -13.37 16.80 -19.50
C SER A 296 -11.96 17.06 -18.96
N LEU A 297 -11.51 18.32 -19.00
CA LEU A 297 -10.20 18.71 -18.46
C LEU A 297 -10.05 18.58 -16.93
N ASN A 298 -11.18 18.46 -16.22
CA ASN A 298 -11.23 18.35 -14.77
C ASN A 298 -11.61 16.93 -14.32
N THR A 299 -11.63 15.95 -15.22
CA THR A 299 -11.79 14.55 -14.86
C THR A 299 -10.49 14.03 -14.22
N GLY A 300 -10.36 14.23 -12.90
CA GLY A 300 -9.21 13.84 -12.10
C GLY A 300 -8.97 14.74 -10.91
#